data_AF-A0A8I0P3C7-F1
#
_entry.id   AF-A0A8I0P3C7-F1
#
_cell.length_a   1.000
_cell.length_b   1.000
_cell.length_c   1.000
_cell.angle_alpha   90.00
_cell.angle_beta   90.00
_cell.angle_gamma   90.00
#
_symmetry.space_group_name_H-M   'P 1'
#
loop_
_entity.id
_entity.type
_entity.pdbx_description
1 polymer ?
#
loop_
_entity_poly.entity_id
_entity_poly.type
_entity_poly.pdbx_seq_one_letter_code
_entity_poly.pdbx_strand_id
1 'polypeptide(L)'
;MEGISTPGISVEVVSTLPSKAPDRSIKHVFKTSDMATFEAVQLWEGEHQAYSVCMSAQAGCRYGCAHCATTFARTPFVRNLHAEEIASAVGQLKQQVGPQQGPLIWVDFAGVGDAAANWNHVTTAAKTIVDQRMARQVKVTSIAPQAWVRNLLKPNSWLPDRLMFSLHGANAAQRRVVIPRADDPSTVLPLWAAVAEMRPVVLNYVLCEHNTRPDDEAALTELLAPYAGRFLILRLSSFNPVHGSPLLPSAREEEFIAALSRDLTGWTVSHHLSAGRETAAACGQLRAEILDLAPPTKRPGI
;
A
#
# COMPACT_ATOMS: atom_id res chain seq x y z
N MET A 1 -20.33 5.07 32.62
CA MET A 1 -19.03 4.72 32.00
C MET A 1 -18.66 5.88 31.11
N GLU A 2 -17.91 6.81 31.70
CA GLU A 2 -17.51 8.08 31.08
C GLU A 2 -16.55 7.80 29.94
N GLY A 3 -16.83 8.43 28.79
CA GLY A 3 -16.01 8.33 27.59
C GLY A 3 -14.62 8.88 27.87
N ILE A 4 -13.61 8.07 27.57
CA ILE A 4 -12.22 8.51 27.50
C ILE A 4 -12.12 9.47 26.30
N SER A 5 -12.27 10.76 26.60
CA SER A 5 -11.93 11.86 25.71
C SER A 5 -10.41 11.97 25.68
N THR A 6 -9.77 11.37 24.68
CA THR A 6 -8.34 11.53 24.41
C THR A 6 -8.10 12.98 23.93
N PRO A 7 -7.17 13.74 24.53
CA PRO A 7 -6.91 15.11 24.10
C PRO A 7 -6.47 15.19 22.62
N GLY A 8 -7.26 15.86 21.79
CA GLY A 8 -6.79 16.63 20.62
C GLY A 8 -6.18 15.90 19.42
N ILE A 9 -6.52 14.63 19.15
CA ILE A 9 -6.16 14.02 17.85
C ILE A 9 -7.23 14.42 16.82
N SER A 10 -7.02 15.55 16.16
CA SER A 10 -7.85 15.98 15.02
C SER A 10 -7.16 15.67 13.70
N VAL A 11 -7.92 15.12 12.76
CA VAL A 11 -7.50 14.97 11.36
C VAL A 11 -8.48 15.76 10.51
N GLU A 12 -7.98 16.68 9.69
CA GLU A 12 -8.76 17.54 8.81
C GLU A 12 -8.42 17.25 7.35
N VAL A 13 -9.43 17.16 6.48
CA VAL A 13 -9.22 17.15 5.03
C VAL A 13 -8.87 18.57 4.59
N VAL A 14 -7.65 18.74 4.09
CA VAL A 14 -7.14 20.06 3.65
C VAL A 14 -7.10 20.21 2.13
N SER A 15 -7.15 19.09 1.39
CA SER A 15 -7.25 19.10 -0.07
C SER A 15 -7.94 17.83 -0.58
N THR A 16 -8.70 17.96 -1.66
CA THR A 16 -9.34 16.85 -2.38
C THR A 16 -9.15 17.02 -3.88
N LEU A 17 -8.70 15.96 -4.57
CA LEU A 17 -8.45 15.96 -6.00
C LEU A 17 -9.14 14.75 -6.66
N PRO A 18 -10.33 14.95 -7.26
CA PRO A 18 -11.03 13.88 -7.99
C PRO A 18 -10.40 13.65 -9.37
N SER A 19 -10.40 12.39 -9.82
CA SER A 19 -10.02 12.01 -11.19
C SER A 19 -11.17 12.25 -12.16
N LYS A 20 -10.84 12.25 -13.45
CA LYS A 20 -11.85 12.20 -14.51
C LYS A 20 -12.44 10.79 -14.61
N ALA A 21 -13.63 10.70 -15.19
CA ALA A 21 -14.21 9.43 -15.61
C ALA A 21 -13.28 8.75 -16.63
N PRO A 22 -13.22 7.40 -16.68
CA PRO A 22 -14.04 6.44 -15.93
C PRO A 22 -13.47 6.03 -14.55
N ASP A 23 -12.26 6.49 -14.20
CA ASP A 23 -11.48 6.02 -13.05
C ASP A 23 -12.14 6.29 -11.68
N ARG A 24 -12.88 7.42 -11.57
CA ARG A 24 -13.66 7.80 -10.38
C ARG A 24 -12.87 7.68 -9.05
N SER A 25 -11.56 7.93 -9.09
CA SER A 25 -10.71 7.98 -7.90
C SER A 25 -10.71 9.38 -7.29
N ILE A 26 -10.54 9.48 -5.98
CA ILE A 26 -10.47 10.76 -5.26
C ILE A 26 -9.29 10.71 -4.31
N LYS A 27 -8.30 11.58 -4.54
CA LYS A 27 -7.16 11.74 -3.63
C LYS A 27 -7.51 12.77 -2.56
N HIS A 28 -7.23 12.45 -1.30
CA HIS A 28 -7.42 13.34 -0.16
C HIS A 28 -6.08 13.58 0.52
N VAL A 29 -5.82 14.84 0.87
CA VAL A 29 -4.72 15.22 1.75
C VAL A 29 -5.32 15.56 3.10
N PHE A 30 -4.82 14.89 4.13
CA PHE A 30 -5.18 15.13 5.51
C PHE A 30 -4.06 15.86 6.23
N LYS A 31 -4.46 16.65 7.23
CA LYS A 31 -3.56 17.33 8.16
C LYS A 31 -3.91 16.93 9.59
N THR A 32 -2.89 16.58 10.35
CA THR A 32 -3.00 16.22 11.78
C THR A 32 -2.81 17.45 12.67
N SER A 33 -3.14 17.34 13.96
CA SER A 33 -3.01 18.44 14.93
C SER A 33 -1.58 18.91 15.14
N ASP A 34 -0.58 18.03 14.93
CA ASP A 34 0.84 18.36 14.92
C ASP A 34 1.38 18.78 13.55
N MET A 35 0.48 19.13 12.62
CA MET A 35 0.78 19.68 11.29
C MET A 35 1.42 18.69 10.31
N ALA A 36 1.54 17.40 10.66
CA ALA A 36 1.92 16.39 9.69
C ALA A 36 0.81 16.21 8.64
N THR A 37 1.20 15.85 7.42
CA THR A 37 0.26 15.55 6.34
C THR A 37 0.40 14.10 5.88
N PHE A 38 -0.71 13.54 5.43
CA PHE A 38 -0.73 12.22 4.78
C PHE A 38 -1.84 12.16 3.74
N GLU A 39 -1.73 11.21 2.81
CA GLU A 39 -2.68 11.05 1.72
C GLU A 39 -3.52 9.78 1.90
N ALA A 40 -4.75 9.80 1.39
CA ALA A 40 -5.52 8.59 1.13
C ALA A 40 -6.23 8.71 -0.22
N VAL A 41 -6.54 7.58 -0.85
CA VAL A 41 -7.24 7.57 -2.14
C VAL A 41 -8.51 6.75 -2.01
N GLN A 42 -9.65 7.35 -2.29
CA GLN A 42 -10.90 6.63 -2.51
C GLN A 42 -10.94 6.13 -3.95
N LEU A 43 -11.31 4.87 -4.15
CA LEU A 43 -11.35 4.21 -5.47
C LEU A 43 -12.74 3.62 -5.68
N TRP A 44 -13.32 3.83 -6.85
CA TRP A 44 -14.57 3.18 -7.23
C TRP A 44 -14.31 1.77 -7.77
N GLU A 45 -14.84 0.78 -7.08
CA GLU A 45 -14.75 -0.63 -7.42
C GLU A 45 -15.99 -1.03 -8.23
N GLY A 46 -15.96 -0.72 -9.53
CA GLY A 46 -17.13 -0.82 -10.41
C GLY A 46 -17.79 -2.21 -10.45
N GLU A 47 -16.99 -3.28 -10.41
CA GLU A 47 -17.51 -4.66 -10.37
C GLU A 47 -18.32 -4.96 -9.10
N HIS A 48 -18.01 -4.27 -8.00
CA HIS A 48 -18.66 -4.45 -6.71
C HIS A 48 -19.72 -3.37 -6.41
N GLN A 49 -19.87 -2.37 -7.29
CA GLN A 49 -20.72 -1.20 -7.07
C GLN A 49 -20.44 -0.56 -5.70
N ALA A 50 -19.16 -0.39 -5.37
CA ALA A 50 -18.70 -0.03 -4.04
C ALA A 50 -17.41 0.79 -4.11
N TYR A 51 -16.94 1.27 -2.95
CA TYR A 51 -15.68 1.99 -2.83
C TYR A 51 -14.65 1.24 -2.02
N SER A 52 -13.38 1.53 -2.28
CA SER A 52 -12.27 1.19 -1.42
C SER A 52 -11.44 2.41 -1.04
N VAL A 53 -10.62 2.27 0.00
CA VAL A 53 -9.67 3.31 0.42
C VAL A 53 -8.25 2.73 0.43
N CYS A 54 -7.36 3.35 -0.33
CA CYS A 54 -5.91 3.20 -0.18
C CYS A 54 -5.44 4.18 0.90
N MET A 55 -5.03 3.66 2.05
CA MET A 55 -4.71 4.42 3.26
C MET A 55 -3.21 4.44 3.52
N SER A 56 -2.67 5.61 3.86
CA SER A 56 -1.30 5.75 4.34
C SER A 56 -1.14 5.17 5.75
N ALA A 57 0.03 4.58 6.03
CA ALA A 57 0.40 4.10 7.35
C ALA A 57 1.34 5.08 8.09
N GLN A 58 2.03 5.96 7.37
CA GLN A 58 3.00 6.90 7.92
C GLN A 58 2.87 8.27 7.24
N ALA A 59 3.28 9.32 7.94
CA ALA A 59 3.53 10.63 7.32
C ALA A 59 4.96 10.64 6.75
N GLY A 60 5.06 10.52 5.43
CA GLY A 60 6.31 10.23 4.74
C GLY A 60 6.78 8.77 4.88
N CYS A 61 7.91 8.41 4.26
CA CYS A 61 8.44 7.05 4.28
C CYS A 61 9.97 7.03 4.25
N ARG A 62 10.59 6.09 5.00
CA ARG A 62 12.05 6.00 5.12
C ARG A 62 12.70 4.97 4.19
N TYR A 63 11.92 4.17 3.47
CA TYR A 63 12.46 3.00 2.74
C TYR A 63 13.18 3.37 1.44
N GLY A 64 12.79 4.47 0.80
CA GLY A 64 13.45 4.97 -0.41
C GLY A 64 13.22 4.10 -1.64
N CYS A 65 12.04 3.46 -1.75
CA CYS A 65 11.71 2.62 -2.89
C CYS A 65 11.75 3.43 -4.19
N ALA A 66 12.42 2.88 -5.21
CA ALA A 66 12.64 3.56 -6.49
C ALA A 66 11.35 3.70 -7.32
N HIS A 67 10.30 2.95 -6.99
CA HIS A 67 9.00 3.06 -7.65
C HIS A 67 8.00 3.96 -6.90
N CYS A 68 8.44 4.71 -5.89
CA CYS A 68 7.56 5.49 -5.00
C CYS A 68 7.87 7.00 -5.07
N ALA A 69 6.87 7.80 -5.41
CA ALA A 69 6.95 9.26 -5.52
C ALA A 69 7.25 9.93 -4.19
N THR A 70 6.86 9.35 -3.05
CA THR A 70 7.27 9.85 -1.72
C THR A 70 8.80 9.95 -1.61
N THR A 71 9.55 9.00 -2.20
CA THR A 71 11.02 9.03 -2.22
C THR A 71 11.55 10.24 -3.01
N PHE A 72 11.02 10.48 -4.21
CA PHE A 72 11.57 11.48 -5.14
C PHE A 72 11.00 12.88 -4.96
N ALA A 73 9.84 12.99 -4.32
CA ALA A 73 9.34 14.26 -3.76
C ALA A 73 10.23 14.77 -2.61
N ARG A 74 11.20 13.96 -2.14
CA ARG A 74 12.08 14.23 -1.00
C ARG A 74 11.31 14.49 0.29
N THR A 75 10.10 13.94 0.40
CA THR A 75 9.30 14.06 1.60
C THR A 75 9.95 13.25 2.71
N PRO A 76 10.44 13.90 3.78
CA PRO A 76 11.07 13.18 4.88
C PRO A 76 10.03 12.30 5.58
N PHE A 77 10.49 11.19 6.14
CA PHE A 77 9.72 10.49 7.16
C PHE A 77 9.56 11.42 8.37
N VAL A 78 8.33 11.72 8.73
CA VAL A 78 7.99 12.53 9.92
C VAL A 78 7.75 11.60 11.10
N ARG A 79 6.70 10.77 11.03
CA ARG A 79 6.35 9.78 12.05
C ARG A 79 5.36 8.74 11.54
N ASN A 80 5.13 7.75 12.39
CA ASN A 80 4.00 6.83 12.24
C ASN A 80 2.67 7.58 12.51
N LEU A 81 1.63 7.25 11.74
CA LEU A 81 0.28 7.71 12.04
C LEU A 81 -0.26 6.95 13.26
N HIS A 82 -0.97 7.64 14.13
CA HIS A 82 -1.68 7.05 15.24
C HIS A 82 -2.93 6.30 14.76
N ALA A 83 -3.40 5.33 15.54
CA ALA A 83 -4.52 4.49 15.13
C ALA A 83 -5.80 5.31 14.99
N GLU A 84 -5.97 6.30 15.87
CA GLU A 84 -7.07 7.25 15.90
C GLU A 84 -7.07 8.16 14.66
N GLU A 85 -5.89 8.54 14.17
CA GLU A 85 -5.76 9.35 12.95
C GLU A 85 -6.21 8.56 11.72
N ILE A 86 -5.75 7.31 11.61
CA ILE A 86 -6.13 6.38 10.54
C ILE A 86 -7.65 6.12 10.58
N ALA A 87 -8.18 5.75 11.75
CA ALA A 87 -9.60 5.45 11.90
C ALA A 87 -10.49 6.68 11.67
N SER A 88 -10.08 7.86 12.13
CA SER A 88 -10.79 9.12 11.89
C SER A 88 -10.84 9.46 10.39
N ALA A 89 -9.72 9.35 9.68
CA ALA A 89 -9.67 9.57 8.23
C ALA A 89 -10.62 8.61 7.48
N VAL A 90 -10.56 7.30 7.79
CA VAL A 90 -11.46 6.32 7.18
C VAL A 90 -12.93 6.59 7.50
N GLY A 91 -13.24 7.00 8.73
CA GLY A 91 -14.59 7.39 9.14
C GLY A 91 -15.13 8.58 8.35
N GLN A 92 -14.31 9.63 8.15
CA GLN A 92 -14.66 10.79 7.34
C GLN A 92 -14.91 10.39 5.88
N LEU A 93 -14.04 9.56 5.30
CA LEU A 93 -14.18 9.08 3.91
C LEU A 93 -15.44 8.22 3.72
N LYS A 94 -15.78 7.37 4.68
CA LYS A 94 -17.03 6.59 4.66
C LYS A 94 -18.26 7.50 4.61
N GLN A 95 -18.26 8.59 5.38
CA GLN A 95 -19.40 9.52 5.41
C GLN A 95 -19.57 10.25 4.08
N GLN A 96 -18.47 10.57 3.39
CA GLN A 96 -18.50 11.24 2.08
C GLN A 96 -19.12 10.39 0.96
N VAL A 97 -18.89 9.07 0.98
CA VAL A 97 -19.45 8.16 -0.03
C VAL A 97 -20.98 8.09 0.07
N GLY A 98 -21.56 8.26 1.27
CA GLY A 98 -23.01 8.24 1.46
C GLY A 98 -23.69 6.89 1.11
N PRO A 99 -24.88 6.59 1.64
CA PRO A 99 -25.55 5.30 1.40
C PRO A 99 -25.93 5.07 -0.07
N GLN A 100 -26.11 6.16 -0.83
CA GLN A 100 -26.63 6.12 -2.20
C GLN A 100 -25.56 5.91 -3.28
N GLN A 101 -24.27 6.07 -2.95
CA GLN A 101 -23.19 5.87 -3.94
C GLN A 101 -22.54 4.49 -3.86
N GLY A 102 -22.81 3.71 -2.81
CA GLY A 102 -22.28 2.36 -2.60
C GLY A 102 -21.53 2.22 -1.26
N PRO A 103 -21.32 1.00 -0.75
CA PRO A 103 -20.62 0.80 0.52
C PRO A 103 -19.10 0.98 0.38
N LEU A 104 -18.42 1.35 1.48
CA LEU A 104 -16.97 1.16 1.61
C LEU A 104 -16.70 -0.32 1.95
N ILE A 105 -16.08 -1.07 1.05
CA ILE A 105 -15.91 -2.52 1.19
C ILE A 105 -14.55 -2.92 1.75
N TRP A 106 -13.47 -2.22 1.41
CA TRP A 106 -12.17 -2.50 2.01
C TRP A 106 -11.29 -1.26 2.19
N VAL A 107 -10.40 -1.34 3.18
CA VAL A 107 -9.28 -0.42 3.39
C VAL A 107 -8.00 -1.18 3.09
N ASP A 108 -7.15 -0.63 2.23
CA ASP A 108 -5.85 -1.16 1.87
C ASP A 108 -4.74 -0.26 2.41
N PHE A 109 -3.90 -0.77 3.29
CA PHE A 109 -2.70 -0.08 3.74
C PHE A 109 -1.59 -0.23 2.68
N ALA A 110 -1.77 0.49 1.56
CA ALA A 110 -0.85 0.56 0.43
C ALA A 110 -0.52 2.02 0.03
N GLY A 111 -0.87 2.98 0.89
CA GLY A 111 -0.58 4.40 0.69
C GLY A 111 0.87 4.75 1.05
N VAL A 112 1.09 5.93 1.61
CA VAL A 112 2.41 6.38 2.07
C VAL A 112 2.84 5.59 3.31
N GLY A 113 4.10 5.16 3.30
CA GLY A 113 4.71 4.41 4.39
C GLY A 113 4.59 2.91 4.22
N ASP A 114 5.26 2.17 5.11
CA ASP A 114 5.18 0.71 5.17
C ASP A 114 4.38 0.29 6.40
N ALA A 115 3.36 -0.55 6.20
CA ALA A 115 2.48 -0.95 7.27
C ALA A 115 3.18 -1.77 8.38
N ALA A 116 4.22 -2.55 8.03
CA ALA A 116 4.99 -3.29 9.03
C ALA A 116 5.80 -2.36 9.94
N ALA A 117 6.28 -1.23 9.42
CA ALA A 117 6.97 -0.21 10.20
C ALA A 117 6.03 0.54 11.18
N ASN A 118 4.72 0.45 10.97
CA ASN A 118 3.70 1.01 11.86
C ASN A 118 2.68 -0.04 12.35
N TRP A 119 3.15 -1.27 12.57
CA TRP A 119 2.24 -2.41 12.73
C TRP A 119 1.25 -2.30 13.89
N ASN A 120 1.68 -1.73 15.02
CA ASN A 120 0.82 -1.60 16.20
C ASN A 120 -0.36 -0.66 15.93
N HIS A 121 -0.12 0.54 15.38
CA HIS A 121 -1.20 1.49 15.08
C HIS A 121 -2.06 1.01 13.91
N VAL A 122 -1.46 0.39 12.88
CA VAL A 122 -2.20 -0.21 11.76
C VAL A 122 -3.14 -1.31 12.25
N THR A 123 -2.67 -2.22 13.11
CA THR A 123 -3.50 -3.31 13.66
C THR A 123 -4.64 -2.77 14.51
N THR A 124 -4.37 -1.80 15.39
CA THR A 124 -5.42 -1.17 16.21
C THR A 124 -6.46 -0.47 15.34
N ALA A 125 -6.03 0.32 14.35
CA ALA A 125 -6.93 1.01 13.43
C ALA A 125 -7.75 0.01 12.60
N ALA A 126 -7.13 -1.06 12.09
CA ALA A 126 -7.81 -2.09 11.32
C ALA A 126 -8.95 -2.75 12.12
N LYS A 127 -8.70 -3.10 13.39
CA LYS A 127 -9.72 -3.63 14.29
C LYS A 127 -10.84 -2.62 14.50
N THR A 128 -10.52 -1.36 14.79
CA THR A 128 -11.52 -0.29 14.95
C THR A 128 -12.37 -0.11 13.69
N ILE A 129 -11.76 -0.10 12.51
CA ILE A 129 -12.44 0.03 11.21
C ILE A 129 -13.46 -1.10 11.03
N VAL A 130 -13.09 -2.34 11.32
CA VAL A 130 -13.98 -3.49 11.18
C VAL A 130 -15.06 -3.50 12.27
N ASP A 131 -14.70 -3.28 13.53
CA ASP A 131 -15.61 -3.29 14.68
C ASP A 131 -16.71 -2.22 14.55
N GLN A 132 -16.34 -1.03 14.06
CA GLN A 132 -17.28 0.07 13.79
C GLN A 132 -17.96 -0.05 12.41
N ARG A 133 -17.77 -1.18 11.71
CA ARG A 133 -18.35 -1.47 10.39
C ARG A 133 -18.06 -0.37 9.38
N MET A 134 -16.88 0.25 9.47
CA MET A 134 -16.48 1.30 8.55
C MET A 134 -16.20 0.73 7.16
N ALA A 135 -15.46 -0.38 7.14
CA ALA A 135 -15.24 -1.22 5.97
C ALA A 135 -15.44 -2.70 6.35
N ARG A 136 -15.61 -3.56 5.35
CA ARG A 136 -15.82 -5.00 5.59
C ARG A 136 -14.51 -5.77 5.74
N GLN A 137 -13.46 -5.32 5.05
CA GLN A 137 -12.16 -6.00 4.99
C GLN A 137 -11.02 -5.01 5.11
N VAL A 138 -9.90 -5.49 5.64
CA VAL A 138 -8.64 -4.77 5.69
C VAL A 138 -7.56 -5.57 4.97
N LYS A 139 -6.79 -4.89 4.13
CA LYS A 139 -5.65 -5.44 3.39
C LYS A 139 -4.40 -4.67 3.79
N VAL A 140 -3.26 -5.35 3.86
CA VAL A 140 -2.00 -4.76 4.34
C VAL A 140 -0.89 -5.05 3.35
N THR A 141 -0.23 -4.01 2.87
CA THR A 141 0.97 -4.12 2.03
C THR A 141 2.23 -3.79 2.83
N SER A 142 3.31 -4.55 2.62
CA SER A 142 4.62 -4.25 3.17
C SER A 142 5.76 -4.75 2.27
N ILE A 143 6.93 -4.12 2.38
CA ILE A 143 8.20 -4.64 1.85
C ILE A 143 8.69 -5.88 2.61
N ALA A 144 7.99 -6.24 3.68
CA ALA A 144 8.11 -7.47 4.43
C ALA A 144 9.47 -7.74 5.08
N PRO A 145 9.87 -6.96 6.10
CA PRO A 145 11.03 -7.31 6.90
C PRO A 145 10.84 -8.69 7.54
N GLN A 146 11.84 -9.58 7.45
CA GLN A 146 11.73 -10.95 7.98
C GLN A 146 11.30 -11.00 9.45
N ALA A 147 11.83 -10.09 10.27
CA ALA A 147 11.48 -10.02 11.70
C ALA A 147 9.99 -9.77 11.92
N TRP A 148 9.36 -8.95 11.07
CA TRP A 148 7.92 -8.70 11.12
C TRP A 148 7.13 -9.93 10.67
N VAL A 149 7.51 -10.57 9.55
CA VAL A 149 6.82 -11.79 9.07
C VAL A 149 6.90 -12.92 10.12
N ARG A 150 8.04 -13.09 10.79
CA ARG A 150 8.17 -14.03 11.92
C ARG A 150 7.21 -13.72 13.07
N ASN A 151 6.90 -12.45 13.33
CA ASN A 151 5.91 -12.09 14.34
C ASN A 151 4.49 -12.45 13.89
N LEU A 152 4.17 -12.39 12.61
CA LEU A 152 2.87 -12.84 12.08
C LEU A 152 2.64 -14.34 12.27
N LEU A 153 3.71 -15.14 12.26
CA LEU A 153 3.67 -16.59 12.45
C LEU A 153 3.52 -17.03 13.92
N LYS A 154 3.57 -16.10 14.88
CA LYS A 154 3.39 -16.44 16.30
C LYS A 154 1.93 -16.84 16.58
N PRO A 155 1.68 -17.76 17.52
CA PRO A 155 0.32 -18.10 17.94
C PRO A 155 -0.46 -16.86 18.37
N ASN A 156 -1.74 -16.80 18.01
CA ASN A 156 -2.67 -15.71 18.33
C ASN A 156 -2.32 -14.34 17.73
N SER A 157 -1.34 -14.26 16.82
CA SER A 157 -1.12 -13.04 16.05
C SER A 157 -2.34 -12.70 15.21
N TRP A 158 -2.77 -11.44 15.27
CA TRP A 158 -3.83 -10.95 14.39
C TRP A 158 -3.31 -10.88 12.96
N LEU A 159 -4.11 -11.35 12.01
CA LEU A 159 -3.83 -11.26 10.57
C LEU A 159 -4.98 -10.52 9.88
N PRO A 160 -4.67 -9.60 8.95
CA PRO A 160 -5.69 -8.94 8.12
C PRO A 160 -6.32 -9.94 7.15
N ASP A 161 -7.38 -9.53 6.46
CA ASP A 161 -8.08 -10.36 5.48
C ASP A 161 -7.18 -10.75 4.29
N ARG A 162 -6.22 -9.88 3.96
CA ARG A 162 -5.21 -10.13 2.93
C ARG A 162 -3.90 -9.44 3.28
N LEU A 163 -2.80 -10.15 3.05
CA LEU A 163 -1.46 -9.60 3.13
C LEU A 163 -0.86 -9.50 1.74
N MET A 164 -0.14 -8.41 1.48
CA MET A 164 0.57 -8.19 0.24
C MET A 164 2.05 -7.95 0.52
N PHE A 165 2.87 -8.76 -0.13
CA PHE A 165 4.31 -8.71 -0.06
C PHE A 165 4.85 -8.03 -1.33
N SER A 166 5.49 -6.87 -1.17
CA SER A 166 6.23 -6.21 -2.25
C SER A 166 7.53 -6.96 -2.57
N LEU A 167 7.42 -7.95 -3.47
CA LEU A 167 8.52 -8.81 -3.92
C LEU A 167 9.45 -8.06 -4.88
N HIS A 168 8.92 -7.59 -6.00
CA HIS A 168 9.56 -6.69 -6.98
C HIS A 168 10.92 -7.11 -7.58
N GLY A 169 11.42 -8.31 -7.30
CA GLY A 169 12.59 -8.89 -7.93
C GLY A 169 12.76 -10.37 -7.58
N ALA A 170 13.34 -11.14 -8.51
CA ALA A 170 13.59 -12.56 -8.39
C ALA A 170 14.86 -12.90 -7.59
N ASN A 171 15.73 -11.91 -7.34
CA ASN A 171 16.92 -12.06 -6.51
C ASN A 171 17.21 -10.77 -5.73
N ALA A 172 18.14 -10.84 -4.78
CA ALA A 172 18.49 -9.71 -3.93
C ALA A 172 19.00 -8.48 -4.70
N ALA A 173 19.80 -8.67 -5.76
CA ALA A 173 20.33 -7.55 -6.53
C ALA A 173 19.20 -6.79 -7.23
N GLN A 174 18.33 -7.51 -7.94
CA GLN A 174 17.17 -6.97 -8.63
C GLN A 174 16.18 -6.32 -7.67
N ARG A 175 15.83 -7.00 -6.55
CA ARG A 175 14.91 -6.47 -5.55
C ARG A 175 15.44 -5.19 -4.90
N ARG A 176 16.75 -5.07 -4.67
CA ARG A 176 17.36 -3.87 -4.06
C ARG A 176 17.43 -2.67 -5.00
N VAL A 177 17.36 -2.86 -6.32
CA VAL A 177 17.18 -1.74 -7.25
C VAL A 177 15.81 -1.08 -7.02
N VAL A 178 14.78 -1.88 -6.80
CA VAL A 178 13.40 -1.38 -6.61
C VAL A 178 13.12 -0.97 -5.16
N ILE A 179 13.61 -1.75 -4.19
CA ILE A 179 13.45 -1.55 -2.74
C ILE A 179 14.84 -1.65 -2.07
N PRO A 180 15.59 -0.54 -1.92
CA PRO A 180 16.99 -0.58 -1.48
C PRO A 180 17.24 -1.27 -0.13
N ARG A 181 16.26 -1.21 0.78
CA ARG A 181 16.35 -1.77 2.14
C ARG A 181 15.61 -3.12 2.29
N ALA A 182 15.42 -3.84 1.19
CA ALA A 182 14.76 -5.14 1.22
C ALA A 182 15.68 -6.30 1.61
N ASP A 183 15.08 -7.27 2.29
CA ASP A 183 15.67 -8.60 2.51
C ASP A 183 15.79 -9.37 1.19
N ASP A 184 16.56 -10.46 1.19
CA ASP A 184 16.67 -11.35 0.02
C ASP A 184 15.34 -12.10 -0.20
N PRO A 185 14.76 -12.09 -1.42
CA PRO A 185 13.57 -12.88 -1.76
C PRO A 185 13.62 -14.34 -1.30
N SER A 186 14.75 -15.02 -1.51
CA SER A 186 14.93 -16.45 -1.20
C SER A 186 14.80 -16.75 0.29
N THR A 187 15.10 -15.77 1.14
CA THR A 187 15.06 -15.90 2.61
C THR A 187 13.71 -15.53 3.20
N VAL A 188 12.95 -14.65 2.56
CA VAL A 188 11.66 -14.16 3.07
C VAL A 188 10.46 -14.90 2.49
N LEU A 189 10.55 -15.41 1.25
CA LEU A 189 9.47 -16.17 0.62
C LEU A 189 9.05 -17.42 1.42
N PRO A 190 9.96 -18.22 2.02
CA PRO A 190 9.54 -19.33 2.87
C PRO A 190 8.65 -18.90 4.04
N LEU A 191 8.92 -17.72 4.63
CA LEU A 191 8.10 -17.17 5.71
C LEU A 191 6.71 -16.78 5.21
N TRP A 192 6.63 -16.17 4.04
CA TRP A 192 5.36 -15.82 3.40
C TRP A 192 4.55 -17.04 2.95
N ALA A 193 5.23 -18.09 2.50
CA ALA A 193 4.61 -19.37 2.18
C ALA A 193 3.99 -20.02 3.41
N ALA A 194 4.60 -19.87 4.60
CA ALA A 194 4.01 -20.29 5.86
C ALA A 194 2.83 -19.39 6.28
N VAL A 195 2.91 -18.07 6.06
CA VAL A 195 1.76 -17.17 6.27
C VAL A 195 0.58 -17.54 5.36
N ALA A 196 0.87 -17.98 4.12
CA ALA A 196 -0.12 -18.41 3.14
C ALA A 196 -0.96 -19.63 3.59
N GLU A 197 -0.49 -20.41 4.57
CA GLU A 197 -1.24 -21.50 5.17
C GLU A 197 -2.38 -21.00 6.07
N MET A 198 -2.32 -19.74 6.52
CA MET A 198 -3.30 -19.14 7.43
C MET A 198 -4.18 -18.08 6.76
N ARG A 199 -3.64 -17.35 5.78
CA ARG A 199 -4.32 -16.25 5.06
C ARG A 199 -3.81 -16.14 3.62
N PRO A 200 -4.64 -15.72 2.65
CA PRO A 200 -4.17 -15.43 1.30
C PRO A 200 -3.08 -14.35 1.28
N VAL A 201 -2.01 -14.62 0.53
CA VAL A 201 -0.88 -13.70 0.35
C VAL A 201 -0.74 -13.33 -1.12
N VAL A 202 -0.60 -12.04 -1.41
CA VAL A 202 -0.30 -11.54 -2.76
C VAL A 202 1.16 -11.14 -2.84
N LEU A 203 1.87 -11.66 -3.83
CA LEU A 203 3.20 -11.22 -4.20
C LEU A 203 3.07 -10.10 -5.23
N ASN A 204 3.28 -8.86 -4.80
CA ASN A 204 3.27 -7.71 -5.71
C ASN A 204 4.61 -7.65 -6.46
N TYR A 205 4.54 -7.53 -7.78
CA TYR A 205 5.68 -7.43 -8.68
C TYR A 205 5.44 -6.30 -9.68
N VAL A 206 6.10 -5.15 -9.46
CA VAL A 206 6.05 -4.03 -10.39
C VAL A 206 6.94 -4.33 -11.59
N LEU A 207 6.42 -4.18 -12.81
CA LEU A 207 7.13 -4.49 -14.05
C LEU A 207 7.88 -3.26 -14.56
N CYS A 208 9.20 -3.34 -14.58
CA CYS A 208 10.09 -2.28 -15.06
C CYS A 208 11.27 -2.89 -15.83
N GLU A 209 11.99 -2.07 -16.61
CA GLU A 209 13.10 -2.54 -17.46
C GLU A 209 14.13 -3.39 -16.70
N HIS A 210 14.41 -3.05 -15.43
CA HIS A 210 15.38 -3.77 -14.61
C HIS A 210 14.97 -5.18 -14.20
N ASN A 211 13.67 -5.51 -14.27
CA ASN A 211 13.17 -6.76 -13.75
C ASN A 211 12.30 -7.58 -14.71
N THR A 212 12.42 -7.25 -16.00
CA THR A 212 11.76 -7.92 -17.13
C THR A 212 12.74 -8.19 -18.30
N ARG A 213 14.02 -8.42 -18.01
CA ARG A 213 15.05 -8.79 -19.01
C ARG A 213 14.84 -10.24 -19.45
N PRO A 214 15.44 -10.70 -20.57
CA PRO A 214 15.21 -12.04 -21.11
C PRO A 214 15.32 -13.18 -20.08
N ASP A 215 16.29 -13.11 -19.18
CA ASP A 215 16.51 -14.15 -18.18
C ASP A 215 15.65 -14.01 -16.90
N ASP A 216 14.98 -12.86 -16.71
CA ASP A 216 14.26 -12.57 -15.48
C ASP A 216 12.98 -13.44 -15.34
N GLU A 217 12.41 -13.92 -16.45
CA GLU A 217 11.25 -14.84 -16.48
C GLU A 217 11.61 -16.19 -15.86
N ALA A 218 12.74 -16.75 -16.29
CA ALA A 218 13.26 -18.02 -15.79
C ALA A 218 13.65 -17.87 -14.32
N ALA A 219 14.35 -16.79 -13.95
CA ALA A 219 14.76 -16.53 -12.57
C ALA A 219 13.56 -16.40 -11.61
N LEU A 220 12.50 -15.69 -12.02
CA LEU A 220 11.29 -15.58 -11.20
C LEU A 220 10.54 -16.90 -11.13
N THR A 221 10.46 -17.65 -12.23
CA THR A 221 9.83 -18.97 -12.27
C THR A 221 10.53 -19.95 -11.33
N GLU A 222 11.87 -19.99 -11.35
CA GLU A 222 12.68 -20.83 -10.47
C GLU A 222 12.49 -20.46 -9.00
N LEU A 223 12.50 -19.16 -8.67
CA LEU A 223 12.28 -18.68 -7.30
C LEU A 223 10.91 -19.11 -6.76
N LEU A 224 9.88 -19.13 -7.61
CA LEU A 224 8.49 -19.37 -7.22
C LEU A 224 8.07 -20.84 -7.33
N ALA A 225 8.78 -21.66 -8.11
CA ALA A 225 8.44 -23.07 -8.33
C ALA A 225 8.19 -23.88 -7.02
N PRO A 226 8.98 -23.72 -5.93
CA PRO A 226 8.78 -24.48 -4.69
C PRO A 226 7.45 -24.21 -3.97
N TYR A 227 6.71 -23.16 -4.34
CA TYR A 227 5.50 -22.72 -3.66
C TYR A 227 4.22 -22.88 -4.49
N ALA A 228 4.30 -23.59 -5.63
CA ALA A 228 3.15 -23.92 -6.45
C ALA A 228 2.05 -24.63 -5.63
N GLY A 229 0.79 -24.28 -5.86
CA GLY A 229 -0.37 -24.83 -5.16
C GLY A 229 -0.64 -24.24 -3.76
N ARG A 230 0.20 -23.34 -3.25
CA ARG A 230 -0.09 -22.59 -2.03
C ARG A 230 -1.07 -21.44 -2.30
N PHE A 231 -1.67 -20.87 -1.26
CA PHE A 231 -2.50 -19.65 -1.37
C PHE A 231 -1.68 -18.37 -1.56
N LEU A 232 -0.81 -18.41 -2.56
CA LEU A 232 0.01 -17.30 -3.04
C LEU A 232 -0.49 -16.87 -4.42
N ILE A 233 -0.69 -15.57 -4.59
CA ILE A 233 -1.12 -14.96 -5.85
C ILE A 233 0.02 -14.07 -6.33
N LEU A 234 0.54 -14.31 -7.53
CA LEU A 234 1.45 -13.37 -8.16
C LEU A 234 0.63 -12.25 -8.81
N ARG A 235 0.83 -11.01 -8.36
CA ARG A 235 0.24 -9.83 -8.96
C ARG A 235 1.31 -9.04 -9.68
N LEU A 236 1.21 -9.03 -11.00
CA LEU A 236 2.01 -8.21 -11.88
C LEU A 236 1.33 -6.85 -12.03
N SER A 237 2.09 -5.76 -11.94
CA SER A 237 1.55 -4.42 -12.11
C SER A 237 2.48 -3.58 -12.97
N SER A 238 1.95 -2.91 -13.98
CA SER A 238 2.76 -2.01 -14.80
C SER A 238 3.37 -0.91 -13.93
N PHE A 239 4.63 -0.58 -14.18
CA PHE A 239 5.26 0.54 -13.50
C PHE A 239 4.57 1.86 -13.86
N ASN A 240 4.15 2.60 -12.84
CA ASN A 240 3.66 3.97 -12.99
C ASN A 240 4.86 4.91 -12.93
N PRO A 241 5.20 5.66 -14.01
CA PRO A 241 6.36 6.53 -13.99
C PRO A 241 6.33 7.54 -12.84
N VAL A 242 7.48 7.68 -12.18
CA VAL A 242 7.69 8.62 -11.07
C VAL A 242 8.79 9.60 -11.47
N HIS A 243 8.50 10.89 -11.38
CA HIS A 243 9.48 11.93 -11.69
C HIS A 243 10.71 11.80 -10.79
N GLY A 244 11.90 11.77 -11.39
CA GLY A 244 13.19 11.61 -10.69
C GLY A 244 13.58 10.15 -10.39
N SER A 245 12.69 9.18 -10.64
CA SER A 245 13.03 7.76 -10.51
C SER A 245 14.00 7.30 -11.59
N PRO A 246 14.96 6.41 -11.27
CA PRO A 246 15.80 5.76 -12.27
C PRO A 246 15.09 4.62 -13.00
N LEU A 247 13.90 4.18 -12.53
CA LEU A 247 13.17 3.08 -13.15
C LEU A 247 12.48 3.53 -14.43
N LEU A 248 12.45 2.66 -15.43
CA LEU A 248 11.74 2.85 -16.69
C LEU A 248 10.66 1.77 -16.88
N PRO A 249 9.55 2.08 -17.57
CA PRO A 249 8.56 1.09 -17.97
C PRO A 249 9.20 -0.05 -18.76
N SER A 250 8.67 -1.26 -18.61
CA SER A 250 9.17 -2.42 -19.35
C SER A 250 8.73 -2.37 -20.82
N ALA A 251 9.68 -2.53 -21.75
CA ALA A 251 9.38 -2.74 -23.17
C ALA A 251 8.92 -4.19 -23.47
N ARG A 252 9.04 -5.10 -22.51
CA ARG A 252 8.69 -6.53 -22.63
C ARG A 252 7.54 -6.91 -21.69
N GLU A 253 6.73 -5.94 -21.26
CA GLU A 253 5.66 -6.16 -20.27
C GLU A 253 4.70 -7.28 -20.71
N GLU A 254 4.18 -7.20 -21.92
CA GLU A 254 3.22 -8.19 -22.45
C GLU A 254 3.85 -9.59 -22.60
N GLU A 255 5.07 -9.65 -23.12
CA GLU A 255 5.84 -10.90 -23.28
C GLU A 255 6.10 -11.55 -21.92
N PHE A 256 6.55 -10.77 -20.94
CA PHE A 256 6.85 -11.22 -19.58
C PHE A 256 5.60 -11.73 -18.87
N ILE A 257 4.47 -11.01 -18.98
CA ILE A 257 3.18 -11.44 -18.42
C ILE A 257 2.73 -12.76 -19.07
N ALA A 258 2.81 -12.86 -20.39
CA ALA A 258 2.40 -14.06 -21.13
C ALA A 258 3.27 -15.27 -20.76
N ALA A 259 4.59 -15.07 -20.65
CA ALA A 259 5.53 -16.12 -20.24
C ALA A 259 5.23 -16.62 -18.82
N LEU A 260 5.13 -15.73 -17.84
CA LEU A 260 4.84 -16.13 -16.46
C LEU A 260 3.46 -16.78 -16.31
N SER A 261 2.45 -16.30 -17.04
CA SER A 261 1.11 -16.90 -17.03
C SER A 261 1.10 -18.33 -17.59
N ARG A 262 2.03 -18.65 -18.51
CA ARG A 262 2.21 -19.97 -19.08
C ARG A 262 3.07 -20.88 -18.19
N ASP A 263 4.17 -20.35 -17.67
CA ASP A 263 5.24 -21.17 -17.08
C ASP A 263 5.07 -21.39 -15.57
N LEU A 264 4.39 -20.49 -14.85
CA LEU A 264 4.06 -20.65 -13.43
C LEU A 264 2.84 -21.56 -13.21
N THR A 265 2.96 -22.84 -13.60
CA THR A 265 1.91 -23.82 -13.35
C THR A 265 1.64 -23.97 -11.84
N GLY A 266 0.37 -24.00 -11.46
CA GLY A 266 -0.05 -24.08 -10.05
C GLY A 266 -0.02 -22.75 -9.30
N TRP A 267 0.20 -21.63 -10.00
CA TRP A 267 0.05 -20.28 -9.48
C TRP A 267 -1.18 -19.57 -10.04
N THR A 268 -1.76 -18.67 -9.25
CA THR A 268 -2.66 -17.64 -9.78
C THR A 268 -1.81 -16.42 -10.15
N VAL A 269 -1.70 -16.14 -11.45
CA VAL A 269 -1.06 -14.91 -11.97
C VAL A 269 -2.15 -13.92 -12.33
N SER A 270 -2.06 -12.70 -11.82
CA SER A 270 -3.00 -11.62 -12.12
C SER A 270 -2.25 -10.39 -12.62
N HIS A 271 -2.82 -9.71 -13.61
CA HIS A 271 -2.33 -8.42 -14.07
C HIS A 271 -3.23 -7.31 -13.52
N HIS A 272 -2.62 -6.30 -12.91
CA HIS A 272 -3.33 -5.17 -12.33
C HIS A 272 -2.85 -3.86 -12.98
N LEU A 273 -3.76 -3.19 -13.68
CA LEU A 273 -3.58 -1.82 -14.15
C LEU A 273 -4.02 -0.85 -13.05
N SER A 274 -3.13 0.07 -12.66
CA SER A 274 -3.44 1.02 -11.59
C SER A 274 -4.44 2.10 -12.03
N ALA A 275 -5.46 2.31 -11.20
CA ALA A 275 -6.33 3.49 -11.20
C ALA A 275 -5.58 4.76 -10.77
N GLY A 276 -6.09 5.96 -11.06
CA GLY A 276 -5.63 7.22 -10.48
C GLY A 276 -4.37 7.86 -11.07
N ARG A 277 -3.91 7.41 -12.26
CA ARG A 277 -2.65 7.90 -12.87
C ARG A 277 -2.66 9.40 -13.16
N GLU A 278 -3.79 9.94 -13.65
CA GLU A 278 -3.91 11.35 -14.02
C GLU A 278 -3.82 12.32 -12.82
N THR A 279 -4.19 11.86 -11.63
CA THR A 279 -4.26 12.66 -10.40
C THR A 279 -3.10 12.39 -9.44
N ALA A 280 -2.06 11.69 -9.90
CA ALA A 280 -0.95 11.20 -9.07
C ALA A 280 -1.45 10.41 -7.85
N ALA A 281 -2.49 9.60 -8.06
CA ALA A 281 -3.14 8.76 -7.05
C ALA A 281 -2.92 7.25 -7.30
N ALA A 282 -2.25 6.89 -8.40
CA ALA A 282 -1.93 5.50 -8.68
C ALA A 282 -0.92 4.91 -7.70
N CYS A 283 -0.81 3.58 -7.68
CA CYS A 283 0.16 2.86 -6.86
C CYS A 283 1.56 3.43 -7.07
N GLY A 284 2.18 3.89 -5.97
CA GLY A 284 3.51 4.51 -5.98
C GLY A 284 3.54 5.99 -6.34
N GLN A 285 2.43 6.67 -6.65
CA GLN A 285 2.45 8.09 -7.06
C GLN A 285 2.11 9.10 -5.95
N LEU A 286 1.72 8.62 -4.76
CA LEU A 286 1.51 9.46 -3.58
C LEU A 286 2.82 10.13 -3.16
N ARG A 287 2.79 11.45 -3.04
CA ARG A 287 3.96 12.29 -2.77
C ARG A 287 4.11 12.59 -1.28
N ALA A 288 3.07 12.34 -0.49
CA ALA A 288 2.94 12.84 0.87
C ALA A 288 3.16 14.36 0.91
N GLU A 289 2.37 15.10 0.11
CA GLU A 289 2.51 16.56 0.02
C GLU A 289 2.49 17.19 1.43
N ILE A 290 3.66 17.67 1.86
CA ILE A 290 3.74 18.58 2.99
C ILE A 290 3.29 19.92 2.42
N LEU A 291 2.09 20.34 2.78
CA LEU A 291 1.68 21.71 2.52
C LEU A 291 2.69 22.62 3.24
N ASP A 292 3.31 23.57 2.53
CA ASP A 292 4.06 24.66 3.13
C ASP A 292 3.09 25.52 3.95
N LEU A 293 2.78 25.03 5.14
CA LEU A 293 1.89 25.70 6.08
C LEU A 293 2.75 26.72 6.81
N ALA A 294 2.49 28.00 6.52
CA ALA A 294 3.10 29.10 7.24
C ALA A 294 3.05 28.83 8.76
N PRO A 295 4.12 29.16 9.51
CA PRO A 295 4.14 28.95 10.96
C PRO A 295 2.90 29.62 11.58
N PRO A 296 2.30 29.01 12.62
CA PRO A 296 1.09 29.55 13.23
C PRO A 296 1.34 31.00 13.61
N THR A 297 0.53 31.90 13.04
CA THR A 297 0.51 33.29 13.48
C THR A 297 0.23 33.28 14.97
N LYS A 298 1.14 33.87 15.76
CA LYS A 298 0.94 34.04 17.20
C LYS A 298 -0.46 34.61 17.39
N ARG A 299 -1.33 33.88 18.09
CA ARG A 299 -2.62 34.43 18.52
C ARG A 299 -2.31 35.73 19.28
N PRO A 300 -2.95 36.86 18.95
CA PRO A 300 -2.92 38.02 19.82
C PRO A 300 -3.45 37.57 21.19
N GLY A 301 -2.70 37.92 22.23
CA GLY A 301 -2.81 37.34 23.56
C GLY A 301 -4.22 37.37 24.17
N ILE A 302 -4.46 36.35 24.99
CA ILE A 302 -5.28 36.44 26.20
C ILE A 302 -4.29 36.47 27.37
#